data_AF-A0A2H0MIR2-F1
#
_entry.id   AF-A0A2H0MIR2-F1
#
_cell.length_a   1.000
_cell.length_b   1.000
_cell.length_c   1.000
_cell.angle_alpha   90.00
_cell.angle_beta   90.00
_cell.angle_gamma   90.00
#
_symmetry.space_group_name_H-M   'P 1'
#
loop_
_entity.id
_entity.type
_entity.pdbx_description
1 polymer ?
#
loop_
_entity_poly.entity_id
_entity_poly.type
_entity_poly.pdbx_seq_one_letter_code
_entity_poly.pdbx_strand_id
1 'polypeptide(L)'
;MIDWRNATFGDFQVEVQVEEMAAPEGDRLVFPVRVYHAPVGASRENWELAFTKSVPIRHDFYESLRSQPGWREALNRILLNRCRDDLRARINRKDMAIADKVELLAQGEMKVQ
;
A
#
# COMPACT_ATOMS: atom_id res chain seq x y z
N MET A 1 10.03 -1.01 16.92
CA MET A 1 9.26 0.27 16.84
C MET A 1 9.73 0.96 15.58
N ILE A 2 8.82 1.18 14.63
CA ILE A 2 9.15 1.75 13.31
C ILE A 2 9.75 3.14 13.45
N ASP A 3 10.93 3.34 12.88
CA ASP A 3 11.55 4.65 12.73
C ASP A 3 10.96 5.38 11.52
N TRP A 4 9.81 6.03 11.75
CA TRP A 4 9.06 6.75 10.72
C TRP A 4 9.82 7.90 10.06
N ARG A 5 10.89 8.41 10.67
CA ARG A 5 11.67 9.53 10.12
C ARG A 5 12.61 9.09 9.01
N ASN A 6 13.12 7.87 9.09
CA ASN A 6 14.05 7.31 8.12
C ASN A 6 13.38 6.30 7.18
N ALA A 7 12.11 5.97 7.42
CA ALA A 7 11.35 5.06 6.59
C ALA A 7 10.96 5.71 5.25
N THR A 8 11.23 5.02 4.16
CA THR A 8 10.80 5.37 2.81
C THR A 8 9.61 4.51 2.39
N PHE A 9 8.89 4.90 1.33
CA PHE A 9 7.81 4.07 0.79
C PHE A 9 8.29 2.68 0.33
N GLY A 10 9.55 2.55 -0.07
CA GLY A 10 10.14 1.29 -0.50
C GLY A 10 10.31 0.27 0.64
N ASP A 11 10.33 0.75 1.89
CA ASP A 11 10.45 -0.07 3.09
C ASP A 11 9.11 -0.67 3.53
N PHE A 12 8.02 -0.46 2.78
CA PHE A 12 6.70 -0.97 3.15
C PHE A 12 6.20 -2.06 2.20
N GLN A 13 5.65 -3.11 2.79
CA GLN A 13 5.00 -4.20 2.09
C GLN A 13 3.56 -4.33 2.57
N VAL A 14 2.66 -4.73 1.67
CA VAL A 14 1.28 -5.05 2.03
C VAL A 14 1.06 -6.54 2.00
N GLU A 15 0.33 -7.03 3.00
CA GLU A 15 -0.20 -8.37 3.02
C GLU A 15 -1.71 -8.30 3.11
N VAL A 16 -2.35 -9.16 2.32
CA VAL A 16 -3.80 -9.25 2.23
C VAL A 16 -4.18 -10.69 2.49
N GLN A 17 -4.94 -10.92 3.55
CA GLN A 17 -5.52 -12.22 3.80
C GLN A 17 -6.79 -12.32 2.98
N VAL A 18 -6.68 -12.92 1.79
CA VAL A 18 -7.81 -13.09 0.85
C VAL A 18 -8.90 -14.00 1.43
N GLU A 19 -8.57 -14.83 2.42
CA GLU A 19 -9.54 -15.63 3.17
C GLU A 19 -10.39 -14.81 4.16
N GLU A 20 -9.96 -13.59 4.51
CA GLU A 20 -10.66 -12.67 5.42
C GLU A 20 -11.45 -11.58 4.65
N MET A 21 -11.77 -11.78 3.37
CA MET A 21 -12.59 -10.82 2.63
C MET A 21 -13.97 -10.69 3.29
N ALA A 22 -14.32 -9.48 3.71
CA ALA A 22 -15.67 -9.22 4.22
C ALA A 22 -16.68 -9.36 3.07
N ALA A 23 -17.89 -9.82 3.42
CA ALA A 23 -18.99 -9.97 2.47
C ALA A 23 -19.18 -8.69 1.63
N PRO A 24 -19.53 -8.80 0.35
CA PRO A 24 -19.66 -7.65 -0.53
C PRO A 24 -20.62 -6.63 0.07
N GLU A 25 -20.14 -5.40 0.25
CA GLU A 25 -20.94 -4.28 0.71
C GLU A 25 -21.47 -3.57 -0.55
N GLY A 26 -22.59 -4.10 -1.08
CA GLY A 26 -23.07 -3.72 -2.42
C GLY A 26 -22.17 -4.27 -3.53
N ASP A 27 -21.70 -3.41 -4.44
CA ASP A 27 -20.83 -3.79 -5.57
C ASP A 27 -19.32 -3.70 -5.25
N ARG A 28 -18.97 -3.80 -3.96
CA ARG A 28 -17.60 -3.63 -3.47
C ARG A 28 -17.19 -4.76 -2.55
N LEU A 29 -15.99 -5.29 -2.79
CA LEU A 29 -15.27 -6.19 -1.90
C LEU A 29 -14.37 -5.36 -0.97
N VAL A 30 -14.40 -5.65 0.32
CA VAL A 30 -13.57 -4.94 1.30
C VAL A 30 -12.39 -5.83 1.70
N PHE A 31 -11.19 -5.37 1.35
CA PHE A 31 -9.95 -6.07 1.65
C PHE A 31 -9.32 -5.55 2.95
N PRO A 32 -9.13 -6.39 3.98
CA PRO A 32 -8.32 -6.02 5.13
C PRO A 32 -6.84 -6.05 4.72
N VAL A 33 -6.24 -4.88 4.58
CA VAL A 33 -4.83 -4.72 4.19
C VAL A 33 -3.98 -4.50 5.43
N ARG A 34 -3.00 -5.36 5.66
CA ARG A 34 -1.98 -5.18 6.69
C ARG A 34 -0.74 -4.60 6.03
N VAL A 35 -0.30 -3.44 6.49
CA VAL A 35 0.89 -2.75 6.00
C VAL A 35 2.03 -3.02 6.98
N TYR A 36 3.12 -3.58 6.49
CA TYR A 36 4.31 -3.91 7.27
C TYR A 36 5.47 -3.01 6.87
N HIS A 37 6.28 -2.64 7.85
CA HIS A 37 7.60 -2.08 7.62
C HIS A 37 8.61 -3.23 7.49
N ALA A 38 9.18 -3.35 6.31
CA ALA A 38 10.10 -4.37 5.84
C ALA A 38 11.35 -3.70 5.25
N PRO A 39 12.31 -3.30 6.08
CA PRO A 39 13.55 -2.68 5.62
C PRO A 39 14.28 -3.57 4.62
N VAL A 40 15.05 -2.97 3.72
CA VAL A 40 15.87 -3.71 2.75
C VAL A 40 16.79 -4.72 3.48
N GLY A 41 16.68 -5.99 3.10
CA GLY A 41 17.45 -7.08 3.71
C GLY A 41 16.85 -7.67 4.99
N ALA A 42 15.70 -7.17 5.46
CA ALA A 42 15.01 -7.73 6.61
C ALA A 42 14.26 -9.03 6.24
N SER A 43 14.55 -10.10 6.97
CA SER A 43 13.74 -11.32 6.99
C SER A 43 12.29 -11.01 7.39
N ARG A 44 11.34 -11.82 6.90
CA ARG A 44 9.90 -11.65 7.18
C ARG A 44 9.56 -11.67 8.67
N GLU A 45 10.34 -12.38 9.48
CA GLU A 45 10.22 -12.41 10.94
C GLU A 45 10.48 -11.05 11.61
N ASN A 46 11.19 -10.14 10.94
CA ASN A 46 11.53 -8.80 11.43
C ASN A 46 10.57 -7.72 10.92
N TRP A 47 9.53 -8.11 10.17
CA TRP A 47 8.56 -7.16 9.65
C TRP A 47 7.68 -6.63 10.79
N GLU A 48 7.67 -5.32 10.96
CA GLU A 48 6.84 -4.68 11.98
C GLU A 48 5.52 -4.25 11.37
N LEU A 49 4.39 -4.63 12.00
CA LEU A 49 3.08 -4.15 11.57
C LEU A 49 2.98 -2.63 11.76
N ALA A 50 2.80 -1.91 10.67
CA ALA A 50 2.71 -0.45 10.66
C ALA A 50 1.27 0.00 10.94
N PHE A 51 0.31 -0.56 10.21
CA PHE A 51 -1.13 -0.38 10.43
C PHE A 51 -1.96 -1.37 9.61
N THR A 52 -3.25 -1.43 9.92
CA THR A 52 -4.25 -2.15 9.13
C THR A 52 -5.25 -1.16 8.56
N LYS A 53 -5.69 -1.38 7.32
CA LYS A 53 -6.70 -0.54 6.64
C LYS A 53 -7.63 -1.41 5.81
N SER A 54 -8.92 -1.12 5.87
CA SER A 54 -9.91 -1.70 4.97
C SER A 54 -9.92 -0.94 3.65
N VAL A 55 -9.64 -1.62 2.54
CA VAL A 55 -9.63 -1.02 1.20
C VAL A 55 -10.78 -1.59 0.37
N PRO A 56 -11.78 -0.76 0.01
CA PRO A 56 -12.85 -1.20 -0.88
C PRO A 56 -12.34 -1.26 -2.32
N ILE A 57 -12.60 -2.37 -2.99
CA ILE A 57 -12.33 -2.61 -4.41
C ILE A 57 -13.66 -3.00 -5.06
N ARG A 58 -13.96 -2.46 -6.24
CA ARG A 58 -15.18 -2.85 -6.94
C ARG A 58 -15.11 -4.31 -7.37
N HIS A 59 -16.24 -5.00 -7.27
CA HIS A 59 -16.32 -6.42 -7.57
C HIS A 59 -15.97 -6.71 -9.03
N ASP A 60 -16.54 -5.93 -9.96
CA ASP A 60 -16.27 -6.03 -11.41
C ASP A 60 -14.77 -5.95 -11.78
N PHE A 61 -14.08 -4.99 -11.15
CA PHE A 61 -12.67 -4.76 -11.31
C PHE A 61 -11.84 -5.91 -10.75
N TYR A 62 -12.20 -6.42 -9.57
CA TYR A 62 -11.50 -7.54 -8.94
C TYR A 62 -11.58 -8.82 -9.78
N GLU A 63 -12.76 -9.16 -10.30
CA GLU A 63 -12.94 -10.30 -11.20
C GLU A 63 -12.13 -10.16 -12.49
N SER A 64 -12.15 -8.96 -13.08
CA SER A 64 -11.34 -8.64 -14.26
C SER A 64 -9.84 -8.76 -13.97
N LEU A 65 -9.41 -8.32 -12.78
CA LEU A 65 -8.03 -8.41 -12.33
C LEU A 65 -7.60 -9.88 -12.15
N ARG A 66 -8.44 -10.73 -11.53
CA ARG A 66 -8.14 -12.16 -11.31
C ARG A 66 -7.93 -12.95 -12.59
N SER A 67 -8.50 -12.48 -13.71
CA SER A 67 -8.34 -13.12 -15.02
C SER A 67 -6.98 -12.84 -15.66
N GLN A 68 -6.19 -11.91 -15.11
CA GLN A 68 -4.87 -11.57 -15.61
C GLN A 68 -3.77 -12.45 -14.98
N PRO A 69 -2.71 -12.81 -15.72
CA PRO A 69 -1.52 -13.41 -15.13
C PRO A 69 -0.84 -12.42 -14.17
N GLY A 70 -0.40 -12.88 -13.00
CA GLY A 70 0.22 -12.01 -11.98
C GLY A 70 -0.74 -11.06 -11.27
N TRP A 71 -2.04 -11.38 -11.24
CA TRP A 71 -3.06 -10.53 -10.63
C TRP A 71 -2.83 -10.23 -9.14
N ARG A 72 -2.17 -11.14 -8.42
CA ARG A 72 -1.88 -10.96 -6.99
C ARG A 72 -0.86 -9.85 -6.76
N GLU A 73 0.23 -9.86 -7.54
CA GLU A 73 1.25 -8.81 -7.52
C GLU A 73 0.65 -7.46 -7.91
N ALA A 74 -0.22 -7.45 -8.93
CA ALA A 74 -0.93 -6.25 -9.36
C ALA A 74 -1.89 -5.73 -8.26
N LEU A 75 -2.66 -6.62 -7.63
CA LEU A 75 -3.55 -6.28 -6.52
C LEU A 75 -2.76 -5.69 -5.35
N ASN A 76 -1.66 -6.31 -4.95
CA ASN A 76 -0.79 -5.81 -3.89
C ASN A 76 -0.27 -4.39 -4.20
N ARG A 77 0.17 -4.14 -5.44
CA ARG A 77 0.59 -2.79 -5.86
C ARG A 77 -0.54 -1.76 -5.77
N ILE A 78 -1.76 -2.13 -6.20
CA ILE A 78 -2.94 -1.26 -6.10
C ILE A 78 -3.24 -0.94 -4.64
N LEU A 79 -3.26 -1.96 -3.78
CA LEU A 79 -3.58 -1.81 -2.36
C LEU A 79 -2.52 -1.00 -1.61
N LEU A 80 -1.23 -1.22 -1.90
CA LEU A 80 -0.14 -0.40 -1.38
C LEU A 80 -0.31 1.06 -1.82
N ASN A 81 -0.64 1.31 -3.09
CA ASN A 81 -0.88 2.66 -3.59
C ASN A 81 -2.10 3.32 -2.91
N ARG A 82 -3.14 2.55 -2.56
CA ARG A 82 -4.31 3.02 -1.78
C ARG A 82 -3.99 3.29 -0.31
N CYS A 83 -2.87 2.77 0.19
CA CYS A 83 -2.33 3.05 1.52
C CYS A 83 -1.25 4.15 1.49
N ARG A 84 -0.91 4.68 0.31
CA ARG A 84 0.16 5.67 0.13
C ARG A 84 -0.10 6.95 0.91
N ASP A 85 -1.33 7.45 0.93
CA ASP A 85 -1.65 8.69 1.65
C ASP A 85 -1.54 8.52 3.17
N ASP A 86 -1.95 7.36 3.71
CA ASP A 86 -1.78 7.03 5.13
C ASP A 86 -0.30 6.87 5.49
N LEU A 87 0.47 6.18 4.65
CA LEU A 87 1.92 6.07 4.79
C LEU A 87 2.57 7.46 4.75
N ARG A 88 2.14 8.31 3.81
CA ARG A 88 2.62 9.69 3.70
C ARG A 88 2.32 10.46 4.98
N ALA A 89 1.10 10.40 5.50
CA ALA A 89 0.72 11.10 6.72
C ALA A 89 1.52 10.63 7.94
N ARG A 90 1.92 9.34 7.98
CA ARG A 90 2.69 8.75 9.08
C ARG A 90 4.19 9.06 8.98
N ILE A 91 4.78 8.93 7.79
CA ILE A 91 6.17 9.30 7.51
C ILE A 91 6.36 10.81 7.74
N ASN A 92 5.44 11.64 7.24
CA ASN A 92 5.56 13.10 7.27
C ASN A 92 4.96 13.75 8.53
N ARG A 93 4.76 13.01 9.62
CA ARG A 93 4.05 13.55 10.80
C ARG A 93 4.79 14.72 11.48
N LYS A 94 6.07 14.95 11.17
CA LYS A 94 6.80 16.22 11.36
C LYS A 94 7.90 16.34 10.29
N ASP A 95 7.94 17.48 9.58
CA ASP A 95 8.98 17.92 8.64
C ASP A 95 9.09 17.17 7.29
N MET A 96 8.40 17.68 6.26
CA MET A 96 8.73 17.36 4.86
C MET A 96 9.68 18.45 4.37
N ALA A 97 10.95 18.09 4.13
CA ALA A 97 11.91 18.97 3.47
C ALA A 97 11.45 19.23 2.03
N ILE A 98 11.78 20.41 1.50
CA ILE A 98 11.33 20.85 0.17
C ILE A 98 11.79 19.86 -0.94
N ALA A 99 12.92 19.19 -0.76
CA ALA A 99 13.43 18.19 -1.71
C ALA A 99 12.46 17.01 -1.93
N ASP A 100 11.86 16.49 -0.86
CA ASP A 100 10.92 15.36 -0.95
C ASP A 100 9.60 15.75 -1.62
N LYS A 101 9.24 17.04 -1.59
CA LYS A 101 8.10 17.57 -2.36
C LYS A 101 8.39 17.60 -3.87
N VAL A 102 9.62 17.92 -4.25
CA VAL A 102 10.03 18.04 -5.66
C VAL A 102 10.09 16.67 -6.33
N GLU A 103 10.66 15.66 -5.66
CA GLU A 103 10.74 14.30 -6.21
C GLU A 103 9.34 13.66 -6.38
N LEU A 104 8.41 14.02 -5.49
CA LEU A 104 7.04 13.52 -5.53
C LEU A 104 6.20 14.14 -6.65
N LEU A 105 6.48 15.39 -7.05
CA LEU A 105 5.90 16.00 -8.26
C LEU A 105 6.43 15.32 -9.53
N ALA A 106 7.74 15.08 -9.61
CA ALA A 106 8.36 14.41 -10.75
C ALA A 106 7.82 12.99 -11.00
N GLN A 107 7.54 12.23 -9.93
CA GLN A 107 6.94 10.89 -10.04
C GLN A 107 5.43 10.91 -10.38
N GLY A 108 4.73 12.02 -10.12
CA GLY A 108 3.33 12.21 -10.48
C GLY A 108 3.15 12.59 -11.95
N GLU A 109 4.07 13.39 -12.50
CA GLU A 109 4.03 13.87 -13.89
C GLU A 109 4.41 12.78 -14.90
N MET A 110 5.25 11.80 -14.52
CA MET A 110 5.63 10.68 -15.39
C MET A 110 4.51 9.68 -15.72
N LYS A 111 3.30 9.82 -15.15
CA LYS A 111 2.16 8.94 -15.46
C LYS A 111 1.13 9.52 -16.43
N VAL A 112 1.42 10.68 -17.03
CA VAL A 112 0.59 11.26 -18.09
C VAL A 112 1.43 11.37 -19.36
N GLN A 113 1.68 10.23 -20.01
CA GLN A 113 1.98 10.15 -21.45
C GLN A 113 1.59 8.77 -21.96
#